data_AF-A0A3B8VRW7-F1
#
_entry.id   AF-A0A3B8VRW7-F1
#
_cell.length_a   1.000
_cell.length_b   1.000
_cell.length_c   1.000
_cell.angle_alpha   90.00
_cell.angle_beta   90.00
_cell.angle_gamma   90.00
#
_symmetry.space_group_name_H-M   'P 1'
#
loop_
_entity.id
_entity.type
_entity.pdbx_description
1 polymer ?
#
loop_
_entity_poly.entity_id
_entity_poly.type
_entity_poly.pdbx_seq_one_letter_code
_entity_poly.pdbx_strand_id
1 'polypeptide(L)'
;EMTEWLEGYLNRSTISILMVTHDRYFLDRVCNEIIEIDNQQIYEYKGNYSYYLEKRSERVAATNAEVERAGNLMRKELDWMRRQPQARATKAKYRIDAFYELEEKAKRKREEDNVKL
;
A
#
# COMPACT_ATOMS: atom_id res chain seq x y z
N GLU A 1 33.07 -4.73 19.46
CA GLU A 1 33.16 -5.60 20.66
C GLU A 1 31.86 -5.63 21.47
N MET A 2 31.31 -4.52 21.98
CA MET A 2 30.09 -4.57 22.82
C MET A 2 28.80 -4.94 22.06
N THR A 3 28.63 -4.47 20.83
CA THR A 3 27.48 -4.80 19.96
C THR A 3 27.45 -6.26 19.54
N GLU A 4 28.58 -6.83 19.10
CA GLU A 4 28.67 -8.26 18.78
C GLU A 4 28.41 -9.16 19.98
N TRP A 5 28.87 -8.76 21.17
CA TRP A 5 28.56 -9.49 22.40
C TRP A 5 27.05 -9.47 22.70
N LEU A 6 26.41 -8.31 22.53
CA LEU A 6 24.97 -8.15 22.72
C LEU A 6 24.17 -8.97 21.69
N GLU A 7 24.59 -8.96 20.42
CA GLU A 7 24.02 -9.78 19.34
C GLU A 7 24.07 -11.27 19.73
N GLY A 8 25.23 -11.77 20.15
CA GLY A 8 25.38 -13.17 20.56
C GLY A 8 24.60 -13.51 21.83
N TYR A 9 24.47 -12.58 22.77
CA TYR A 9 23.66 -12.77 23.97
C TYR A 9 22.18 -12.87 23.64
N LEU A 10 21.66 -11.94 22.83
CA LEU A 10 20.26 -11.89 22.42
C LEU A 10 19.87 -13.14 21.62
N ASN A 11 20.75 -13.60 20.72
CA ASN A 11 20.49 -14.78 19.88
C ASN A 11 20.48 -16.10 20.69
N ARG A 12 21.17 -16.13 21.84
CA ARG A 12 21.14 -17.30 22.76
C ARG A 12 20.01 -17.24 23.77
N SER A 13 19.38 -16.08 23.94
CA SER A 13 18.37 -15.85 24.97
C SER A 13 16.96 -16.12 24.42
N THR A 14 16.14 -16.86 25.14
CA THR A 14 14.74 -17.16 24.77
C THR A 14 13.80 -16.08 25.27
N ILE A 15 14.05 -14.84 24.89
CA ILE A 15 13.24 -13.67 25.27
C ILE A 15 12.69 -13.01 24.01
N SER A 16 11.42 -12.64 24.05
CA SER A 16 10.79 -11.83 23.01
C SER A 16 11.03 -10.36 23.32
N ILE A 17 11.66 -9.64 22.39
CA ILE A 17 11.99 -8.23 22.55
C ILE A 17 11.38 -7.47 21.38
N LEU A 18 10.64 -6.41 21.70
CA LEU A 18 10.23 -5.41 20.72
C LEU A 18 11.17 -4.21 20.87
N MET A 19 11.81 -3.81 19.79
CA MET A 19 12.72 -2.68 19.79
C MET A 19 12.54 -1.80 18.57
N VAL A 20 12.83 -0.51 18.74
CA VAL A 20 12.81 0.48 17.67
C VAL A 20 14.20 1.07 17.58
N THR A 21 14.87 0.86 16.44
CA THR A 21 16.19 1.42 16.18
C THR A 21 16.32 1.83 14.71
N HIS A 22 17.23 2.76 14.44
CA HIS A 22 17.63 3.15 13.10
C HIS A 22 18.89 2.41 12.61
N ASP A 23 19.53 1.61 13.47
CA ASP A 23 20.71 0.84 13.09
C ASP A 23 20.33 -0.39 12.25
N ARG A 24 20.58 -0.27 10.94
CA ARG A 24 20.24 -1.28 9.93
C ARG A 24 21.05 -2.56 10.11
N TYR A 25 22.32 -2.46 10.49
CA TYR A 25 23.19 -3.62 10.63
C TYR A 25 22.81 -4.43 11.88
N PHE A 26 22.38 -3.74 12.93
CA PHE A 26 21.88 -4.39 14.13
C PHE A 26 20.57 -5.13 13.87
N LEU A 27 19.60 -4.49 13.20
CA LEU A 27 18.33 -5.11 12.83
C LEU A 27 18.53 -6.34 11.93
N ASP A 28 19.46 -6.28 10.99
CA ASP A 28 19.72 -7.40 10.07
C ASP A 28 20.26 -8.65 10.79
N ARG A 29 21.03 -8.46 11.87
CA ARG A 29 21.67 -9.56 12.60
C ARG A 29 20.85 -10.11 13.75
N VAL A 30 20.03 -9.27 14.40
CA VAL A 30 19.31 -9.63 15.63
C VAL A 30 17.82 -9.88 15.38
N CYS A 31 17.19 -9.18 14.44
CA CYS A 31 15.76 -9.31 14.24
C CYS A 31 15.40 -10.52 13.37
N ASN A 32 14.46 -11.32 13.85
CA ASN A 32 13.85 -12.42 13.10
C ASN A 32 12.61 -11.97 12.33
N GLU A 33 11.93 -10.93 12.82
CA GLU A 33 10.72 -10.37 12.24
C GLU A 33 10.80 -8.84 12.25
N ILE A 34 10.33 -8.22 11.16
CA ILE A 34 10.30 -6.77 10.99
C ILE A 34 8.85 -6.35 10.75
N ILE A 35 8.42 -5.35 11.51
CA ILE A 35 7.10 -4.76 11.39
C ILE A 35 7.27 -3.35 10.79
N GLU A 36 6.68 -3.14 9.62
CA GLU A 36 6.60 -1.83 8.97
C GLU A 36 5.19 -1.28 9.16
N ILE A 37 5.09 -0.02 9.57
CA ILE A 37 3.83 0.71 9.63
C ILE A 37 3.85 1.75 8.50
N ASP A 38 2.97 1.58 7.53
CA ASP A 38 2.84 2.49 6.39
C ASP A 38 1.37 2.71 6.04
N ASN A 39 0.96 3.96 5.76
CA ASN A 39 -0.40 4.31 5.34
C ASN A 39 -1.54 3.70 6.18
N GLN A 40 -1.44 3.76 7.51
CA GLN A 40 -2.40 3.15 8.46
C GLN A 40 -2.53 1.62 8.34
N GLN A 41 -1.59 0.97 7.67
CA GLN A 41 -1.51 -0.48 7.55
C GLN A 41 -0.22 -0.99 8.19
N ILE A 42 -0.31 -2.17 8.76
CA ILE A 42 0.81 -2.88 9.39
C ILE A 42 1.22 -4.01 8.46
N TYR A 43 2.52 -4.09 8.20
CA TYR A 43 3.11 -5.12 7.35
C TYR A 43 4.17 -5.87 8.14
N GLU A 44 3.98 -7.18 8.22
CA GLU A 44 4.88 -8.08 8.92
C GLU A 44 5.75 -8.83 7.91
N TYR A 45 7.06 -8.78 8.11
CA TYR A 45 8.04 -9.45 7.29
C TYR A 45 8.82 -10.43 8.16
N LYS A 46 8.72 -11.72 7.86
CA LYS A 46 9.50 -12.78 8.51
C LYS A 46 10.85 -12.89 7.83
N GLY A 47 11.85 -12.25 8.41
CA GLY A 47 13.19 -12.20 7.85
C GLY A 47 14.02 -11.05 8.40
N ASN A 48 15.24 -10.97 7.91
CA ASN A 48 16.18 -9.91 8.24
C ASN A 48 15.81 -8.59 7.53
N TYR A 49 16.57 -7.54 7.84
CA TYR A 49 16.36 -6.20 7.28
C TYR A 49 16.55 -6.16 5.77
N SER A 50 17.47 -6.95 5.24
CA SER A 50 17.69 -7.09 3.79
C SER A 50 16.46 -7.66 3.07
N TYR A 51 15.84 -8.71 3.63
CA TYR A 51 14.61 -9.30 3.09
C TYR A 51 13.44 -8.33 3.13
N TYR A 52 13.30 -7.58 4.23
CA TYR A 52 12.32 -6.50 4.34
C TYR A 52 12.49 -5.45 3.22
N LEU A 53 13.72 -4.98 2.96
CA LEU A 53 13.97 -3.99 1.91
C LEU A 53 13.58 -4.48 0.52
N GLU A 54 13.91 -5.73 0.19
CA GLU A 54 13.55 -6.34 -1.08
C GLU A 54 12.02 -6.41 -1.23
N LYS A 55 11.33 -6.98 -0.24
CA LYS A 55 9.86 -7.11 -0.25
C LYS A 55 9.15 -5.76 -0.29
N ARG A 56 9.67 -4.77 0.43
CA ARG A 56 9.16 -3.40 0.39
C ARG A 56 9.29 -2.81 -1.01
N SER A 57 10.43 -3.02 -1.67
CA SER A 57 10.65 -2.51 -3.02
C SER A 57 9.70 -3.16 -4.04
N GLU A 58 9.48 -4.48 -3.95
CA GLU A 58 8.51 -5.20 -4.78
C GLU A 58 7.10 -4.68 -4.57
N ARG A 59 6.69 -4.47 -3.31
CA ARG A 59 5.38 -3.93 -2.97
C ARG A 59 5.19 -2.54 -3.54
N VAL A 60 6.15 -1.64 -3.34
CA VAL A 60 6.08 -0.26 -3.85
C VAL A 60 6.02 -0.24 -5.38
N ALA A 61 6.80 -1.09 -6.06
CA ALA A 61 6.75 -1.22 -7.51
C ALA A 61 5.39 -1.73 -8.01
N ALA A 62 4.81 -2.74 -7.34
CA ALA A 62 3.49 -3.25 -7.67
C ALA A 62 2.40 -2.19 -7.48
N THR A 63 2.38 -1.49 -6.35
CA THR A 63 1.43 -0.40 -6.08
C THR A 63 1.54 0.71 -7.10
N ASN A 64 2.76 1.14 -7.45
CA ASN A 64 2.96 2.17 -8.47
C ASN A 64 2.44 1.74 -9.83
N ALA A 65 2.68 0.49 -10.23
CA ALA A 65 2.16 -0.06 -11.49
C ALA A 65 0.62 -0.13 -11.51
N GLU A 66 -0.01 -0.48 -10.38
CA GLU A 66 -1.48 -0.46 -10.25
C GLU A 66 -2.04 0.96 -10.33
N VAL A 67 -1.43 1.92 -9.64
CA VAL A 67 -1.83 3.34 -9.68
C VAL A 67 -1.69 3.90 -11.10
N GLU A 68 -0.61 3.58 -11.80
CA GLU A 68 -0.41 4.03 -13.18
C GLU A 68 -1.44 3.41 -14.14
N ARG A 69 -1.75 2.11 -13.99
CA ARG A 69 -2.81 1.46 -14.77
C ARG A 69 -4.18 2.08 -14.50
N ALA A 70 -4.50 2.32 -13.22
CA ALA A 70 -5.75 2.95 -12.81
C ALA A 70 -5.86 4.37 -13.39
N GLY A 71 -4.78 5.17 -13.33
CA GLY A 71 -4.73 6.51 -13.91
C GLY A 71 -4.91 6.50 -15.42
N ASN A 72 -4.28 5.56 -16.12
CA ASN A 72 -4.42 5.40 -17.57
C ASN A 72 -5.83 4.97 -17.98
N LEU A 73 -6.47 4.08 -17.23
CA LEU A 73 -7.85 3.67 -17.46
C LEU A 73 -8.81 4.85 -17.23
N MET A 74 -8.65 5.55 -16.12
CA MET A 74 -9.47 6.70 -15.75
C MET A 74 -9.33 7.84 -16.77
N ARG A 75 -8.13 8.08 -17.31
CA ARG A 75 -7.91 9.05 -18.40
C ARG A 75 -8.64 8.63 -19.69
N LYS A 76 -8.63 7.34 -20.04
CA LYS A 76 -9.37 6.82 -21.19
C LYS A 76 -10.88 6.95 -21.01
N GLU A 77 -11.40 6.68 -19.82
CA GLU A 77 -12.82 6.83 -19.49
C GLU A 77 -13.24 8.30 -19.49
N LEU A 78 -12.43 9.20 -18.93
CA LEU A 78 -12.67 10.64 -18.99
C LEU A 78 -12.69 11.16 -20.43
N ASP A 79 -11.76 10.72 -21.28
CA ASP A 79 -11.73 11.12 -22.70
C ASP A 79 -12.95 10.58 -23.46
N TRP A 80 -13.37 9.34 -23.17
CA TRP A 80 -14.60 8.77 -23.73
C TRP A 80 -15.86 9.53 -23.28
N MET A 81 -15.95 9.93 -22.02
CA MET A 81 -17.05 10.75 -21.51
C MET A 81 -17.06 12.16 -22.11
N ARG A 82 -15.89 12.80 -22.26
CA ARG A 82 -15.74 14.13 -22.89
C ARG A 82 -16.15 14.14 -24.36
N ARG A 83 -16.06 13.00 -25.06
CA ARG A 83 -16.48 12.87 -26.47
C ARG A 83 -18.01 12.85 -26.66
N GLN A 84 -18.81 12.94 -25.60
CA GLN A 84 -20.28 12.90 -25.66
C GLN A 84 -20.80 11.83 -26.64
N PRO A 85 -20.45 10.55 -26.47
CA PRO A 85 -20.99 9.49 -27.31
C PRO A 85 -22.52 9.48 -27.17
N GLN A 86 -23.24 9.75 -28.27
CA GLN A 86 -24.69 9.71 -28.22
C GLN A 86 -25.14 8.31 -27.81
N ALA A 87 -25.92 8.21 -26.73
CA ALA A 87 -26.44 6.98 -26.14
C ALA A 87 -27.51 6.30 -27.03
N ARG A 88 -27.22 6.14 -28.33
CA ARG A 88 -28.16 5.57 -29.30
C ARG A 88 -28.23 4.04 -29.24
N ALA A 89 -27.26 3.38 -28.59
CA ALA A 89 -27.24 1.93 -28.40
C ALA A 89 -27.34 1.54 -26.91
N THR A 90 -28.04 0.44 -26.61
CA THR A 90 -28.31 -0.05 -25.24
C THR A 90 -27.04 -0.25 -24.40
N LYS A 91 -25.93 -0.68 -25.04
CA LYS A 91 -24.61 -0.81 -24.39
C LYS A 91 -23.96 0.53 -24.03
N ALA A 92 -24.24 1.60 -24.77
CA ALA A 92 -23.72 2.93 -24.47
C ALA A 92 -24.48 3.57 -23.28
N LYS A 93 -25.79 3.33 -23.18
CA LYS A 93 -26.61 3.80 -22.06
C LYS A 93 -26.19 3.17 -20.72
N TYR A 94 -25.96 1.85 -20.69
CA TYR A 94 -25.47 1.15 -19.49
C TYR A 94 -24.13 1.71 -18.99
N ARG A 95 -23.22 2.06 -19.91
CA ARG A 95 -21.90 2.59 -19.54
C ARG A 95 -21.95 4.04 -19.02
N ILE A 96 -22.94 4.82 -19.46
CA ILE A 96 -23.19 6.19 -18.97
C ILE A 96 -23.87 6.14 -17.59
N ASP A 97 -24.89 5.29 -17.41
CA ASP A 97 -25.52 5.08 -16.10
C ASP A 97 -24.52 4.59 -15.04
N ALA A 98 -23.64 3.65 -15.41
CA ALA A 98 -22.58 3.15 -14.52
C ALA A 98 -21.60 4.26 -14.09
N PHE A 99 -21.32 5.24 -14.96
CA PHE A 99 -20.46 6.38 -14.61
C PHE A 99 -21.13 7.31 -13.59
N TYR A 100 -22.41 7.64 -13.78
CA TYR A 100 -23.15 8.49 -12.84
C TYR A 100 -23.34 7.83 -11.47
N GLU A 101 -23.59 6.52 -11.43
CA GLU A 101 -23.70 5.78 -10.17
C GLU A 101 -22.36 5.70 -9.41
N LEU A 102 -21.24 5.62 -10.14
CA LEU A 102 -19.90 5.70 -9.56
C LEU A 102 -19.57 7.10 -9.02
N GLU A 103 -19.99 8.16 -9.74
CA GLU A 103 -19.79 9.54 -9.30
C GLU A 103 -20.59 9.86 -8.02
N GLU A 104 -21.84 9.40 -7.92
CA GLU A 104 -22.65 9.55 -6.70
C GLU A 104 -22.05 8.81 -5.51
N LYS A 105 -21.60 7.55 -5.69
CA LYS A 105 -20.94 6.79 -4.61
C LYS A 105 -19.64 7.46 -4.16
N ALA A 106 -18.87 8.01 -5.09
CA ALA A 106 -17.64 8.74 -4.77
C ALA A 106 -17.91 10.05 -4.02
N LYS A 107 -18.99 10.77 -4.33
CA LYS A 107 -19.42 11.98 -3.60
C LYS A 107 -19.91 11.66 -2.19
N ARG A 108 -20.78 10.65 -2.02
CA ARG A 108 -21.27 10.22 -0.70
C ARG A 108 -20.14 9.82 0.25
N LYS A 109 -19.17 9.04 -0.23
CA LYS A 109 -18.02 8.62 0.59
C LYS A 109 -17.17 9.81 1.06
N ARG A 110 -17.06 10.86 0.23
CA ARG A 110 -16.38 12.12 0.57
C ARG A 110 -17.13 12.95 1.62
N GLU A 111 -18.46 12.89 1.64
CA GLU A 111 -19.28 13.52 2.68
C GLU A 111 -19.19 12.75 4.00
N GLU A 112 -19.20 11.41 3.97
CA GLU A 112 -19.03 10.58 5.17
C GLU A 112 -17.65 10.74 5.84
N ASP A 113 -16.58 10.90 5.06
CA ASP A 113 -15.24 11.19 5.58
C ASP A 113 -15.12 12.61 6.17
N ASN A 114 -15.97 13.57 5.77
CA ASN A 114 -16.00 14.92 6.36
C ASN A 114 -16.85 15.01 7.64
N VAL A 115 -17.71 14.02 7.92
CA VAL A 115 -18.59 14.00 9.10
C VAL A 115 -17.95 13.30 10.31
N LYS A 116 -16.75 12.74 10.15
CA LYS A 116 -15.94 12.27 11.28
C LYS A 116 -14.96 13.36 11.74
N LEU A 117 -15.47 14.31 12.51
CA LEU A 117 -14.72 15.20 13.39
C LEU A 117 -15.39 15.22 14.77
#